data_AF-A0A7J3DQS7-F1
#
_entry.id   AF-A0A7J3DQS7-F1
#
_cell.length_a   1.000
_cell.length_b   1.000
_cell.length_c   1.000
_cell.angle_alpha   90.00
_cell.angle_beta   90.00
_cell.angle_gamma   90.00
#
_symmetry.space_group_name_H-M   'P 1'
#
loop_
_entity.id
_entity.type
_entity.pdbx_description
1 polymer ?
#
loop_
_entity_poly.entity_id
_entity_poly.type
_entity_poly.pdbx_seq_one_letter_code
_entity_poly.pdbx_strand_id
1 'polypeptide(L)'
;MMRGQRCFGFIEVSEGFKDKVINIAKSDEDVQNLLNDGYAITNVRPIVKTIVGDDGSVMMKATDAIVTLNKESARAIVKVDVENAKVTEIVTFTKTTITKP
;
A
#
# COMPACT_ATOMS: atom_id res chain seq x y z
N MET A 1 -10.61 -16.36 15.65
CA MET A 1 -9.45 -15.47 15.79
C MET A 1 -8.22 -16.18 15.23
N MET A 2 -7.86 -15.95 13.97
CA MET A 2 -6.60 -16.47 13.43
C MET A 2 -5.56 -15.36 13.46
N ARG A 3 -4.62 -15.48 14.41
CA ARG A 3 -3.35 -14.75 14.36
C ARG A 3 -2.53 -15.33 13.21
N GLY A 4 -2.68 -14.74 12.02
CA GLY A 4 -1.82 -15.00 10.88
C GLY A 4 -0.40 -14.55 11.21
N GLN A 5 0.38 -15.50 11.70
CA GLN A 5 1.80 -15.40 11.96
C GLN A 5 2.49 -14.90 10.68
N ARG A 6 3.33 -13.87 10.82
CA ARG A 6 4.15 -13.30 9.73
C ARG A 6 5.18 -14.35 9.28
N CYS A 7 4.73 -15.34 8.50
CA CYS A 7 5.55 -16.50 8.10
C CYS A 7 6.45 -16.24 6.89
N PHE A 8 6.23 -15.14 6.17
CA PHE A 8 7.10 -14.72 5.08
C PHE A 8 7.96 -13.57 5.63
N GLY A 9 9.29 -13.68 5.54
CA GLY A 9 10.23 -12.67 5.99
C GLY A 9 10.06 -11.32 5.28
N PHE A 10 11.12 -10.50 5.22
CA PHE A 10 11.06 -9.28 4.43
C PHE A 10 10.82 -9.64 2.96
N ILE A 11 9.67 -9.25 2.41
CA ILE A 11 9.37 -9.40 0.99
C ILE A 11 10.19 -8.36 0.24
N GLU A 12 11.16 -8.81 -0.54
CA GLU A 12 11.86 -7.95 -1.48
C GLU A 12 10.94 -7.64 -2.65
N VAL A 13 10.77 -6.35 -2.95
CA VAL A 13 9.85 -5.87 -3.99
C VAL A 13 10.68 -5.31 -5.13
N SER A 14 10.54 -5.91 -6.31
CA SER A 14 11.22 -5.43 -7.52
C SER A 14 10.78 -4.00 -7.87
N GLU A 15 11.69 -3.25 -8.51
CA GLU A 15 11.41 -1.88 -8.95
C GLU A 15 10.23 -1.83 -9.93
N GLY A 16 10.19 -2.75 -10.90
CA GLY A 16 9.07 -2.83 -11.85
C GLY A 16 7.70 -3.04 -11.18
N PHE A 17 7.64 -3.77 -10.06
CA PHE A 17 6.39 -3.87 -9.29
C PHE A 17 6.07 -2.57 -8.57
N LYS A 18 7.06 -1.92 -7.95
CA LYS A 18 6.86 -0.61 -7.29
C LYS A 18 6.33 0.43 -8.28
N ASP A 19 6.95 0.52 -9.46
CA ASP A 19 6.56 1.47 -10.50
C ASP A 19 5.15 1.21 -11.00
N LYS A 20 4.79 -0.06 -11.21
CA LYS A 20 3.41 -0.44 -11.58
C LYS A 20 2.41 0.07 -10.54
N VAL A 21 2.65 -0.18 -9.25
CA VAL A 21 1.76 0.26 -8.17
C VAL A 21 1.70 1.79 -8.07
N ILE A 22 2.85 2.47 -8.18
CA ILE A 22 2.93 3.94 -8.13
C ILE A 22 2.17 4.55 -9.30
N ASN A 23 2.28 3.98 -10.51
CA ASN A 23 1.56 4.47 -11.67
C ASN A 23 0.05 4.33 -11.52
N ILE A 24 -0.42 3.19 -10.97
CA ILE A 24 -1.84 3.02 -10.64
C ILE A 24 -2.27 4.07 -9.62
N ALA A 25 -1.51 4.24 -8.52
CA ALA A 25 -1.84 5.23 -7.50
C ALA A 25 -1.88 6.66 -8.07
N LYS A 26 -0.92 7.04 -8.92
CA LYS A 26 -0.87 8.37 -9.55
C LYS A 26 -1.97 8.61 -10.59
N SER A 27 -2.63 7.56 -11.08
CA SER A 27 -3.77 7.72 -12.00
C SER A 27 -5.06 8.12 -11.29
N ASP A 28 -5.11 8.00 -9.97
CA ASP A 28 -6.26 8.37 -9.15
C ASP A 28 -6.25 9.87 -8.80
N GLU A 29 -7.39 10.54 -9.01
CA GLU A 29 -7.54 11.99 -8.82
C GLU A 29 -7.29 12.42 -7.37
N ASP A 30 -7.80 11.66 -6.39
CA ASP A 30 -7.63 11.98 -4.98
C ASP A 30 -6.16 11.82 -4.54
N VAL A 31 -5.47 10.82 -5.08
CA VAL A 31 -4.01 10.68 -4.85
C VAL A 31 -3.24 11.83 -5.49
N GLN A 32 -3.60 12.29 -6.69
CA GLN A 32 -2.96 13.45 -7.30
C GLN A 32 -3.15 14.71 -6.44
N ASN A 33 -4.35 14.92 -5.90
CA ASN A 33 -4.62 16.02 -4.98
C ASN A 33 -3.71 15.95 -3.75
N LEU A 34 -3.54 14.78 -3.14
CA LEU A 34 -2.61 14.59 -2.01
C LEU A 34 -1.16 14.89 -2.40
N LEU A 35 -0.71 14.45 -3.58
CA LEU A 35 0.65 14.74 -4.05
C LEU A 35 0.87 16.25 -4.28
N ASN A 36 -0.13 16.93 -4.86
CA ASN A 36 -0.11 18.38 -5.05
C ASN A 36 -0.14 19.15 -3.72
N ASP A 37 -0.80 18.60 -2.71
CA ASP A 37 -0.81 19.13 -1.33
C ASP A 37 0.53 18.91 -0.59
N GLY A 38 1.55 18.35 -1.24
CA GLY A 38 2.90 18.19 -0.71
C GLY A 38 3.13 16.88 0.04
N TYR A 39 2.29 15.87 -0.16
CA TYR A 39 2.61 14.52 0.29
C TYR A 39 3.64 13.87 -0.65
N ALA A 40 4.59 13.12 -0.08
CA ALA A 40 5.55 12.32 -0.82
C ALA A 40 5.30 10.82 -0.63
N ILE A 41 5.41 10.04 -1.71
CA ILE A 41 5.40 8.58 -1.63
C ILE A 41 6.69 8.11 -0.94
N THR A 42 6.56 7.39 0.16
CA THR A 42 7.70 6.96 0.99
C THR A 42 7.85 5.45 1.08
N ASN A 43 6.78 4.70 0.83
CA ASN A 43 6.82 3.24 0.90
C ASN A 43 5.77 2.62 -0.02
N VAL A 44 6.13 1.49 -0.65
CA VAL A 44 5.24 0.63 -1.41
C VAL A 44 5.38 -0.78 -0.85
N ARG A 45 4.30 -1.30 -0.28
CA ARG A 45 4.27 -2.62 0.35
C ARG A 45 3.21 -3.50 -0.30
N PRO A 46 3.58 -4.62 -0.96
CA PRO A 46 2.61 -5.56 -1.49
C PRO A 46 1.87 -6.28 -0.34
N ILE A 47 0.63 -6.64 -0.60
CA ILE A 47 -0.16 -7.57 0.21
C ILE A 47 -0.24 -8.88 -0.58
N VAL A 48 0.46 -9.89 -0.08
CA VAL A 48 0.44 -11.22 -0.67
C VAL A 48 -0.71 -12.01 -0.07
N LYS A 49 -1.56 -12.56 -0.94
CA LYS A 49 -2.58 -13.54 -0.57
C LYS A 49 -2.08 -14.94 -0.92
N THR A 50 -2.35 -15.88 -0.02
CA THR A 50 -2.18 -17.30 -0.27
C THR A 50 -3.56 -17.92 -0.43
N ILE A 51 -3.76 -18.63 -1.53
CA ILE A 51 -5.03 -19.27 -1.88
C ILE A 51 -4.78 -20.77 -2.00
N VAL A 52 -5.63 -21.57 -1.35
CA VAL A 52 -5.66 -23.03 -1.50
C VAL A 52 -6.78 -23.35 -2.49
N GLY A 53 -6.44 -23.97 -3.61
CA GLY A 53 -7.40 -24.41 -4.62
C GLY A 53 -8.14 -25.68 -4.19
N ASP A 54 -9.26 -25.96 -4.87
CA ASP A 54 -10.08 -27.16 -4.60
C ASP A 54 -9.32 -28.47 -4.90
N ASP A 55 -8.30 -28.40 -5.75
CA ASP A 55 -7.37 -29.49 -6.06
C ASP A 55 -6.23 -29.66 -5.03
N GLY A 56 -6.24 -28.83 -3.98
CA GLY A 56 -5.19 -28.79 -2.95
C GLY A 56 -3.93 -28.01 -3.35
N SER A 57 -3.90 -27.35 -4.52
CA SER A 57 -2.79 -26.50 -4.94
C SER A 57 -2.69 -25.25 -4.06
N VAL A 58 -1.47 -24.73 -3.86
CA VAL A 58 -1.22 -23.50 -3.10
C VAL A 58 -0.59 -22.46 -4.01
N MET A 59 -1.27 -21.33 -4.18
CA MET A 59 -0.79 -20.19 -4.96
C MET A 59 -0.56 -18.98 -4.05
N MET A 60 0.54 -18.28 -4.26
CA MET A 60 0.85 -17.02 -3.60
C MET A 60 0.93 -15.90 -4.64
N LYS A 61 0.17 -14.83 -4.43
CA LYS A 61 0.13 -13.69 -5.36
C LYS A 61 -0.03 -12.37 -4.62
N ALA A 62 0.73 -11.36 -5.04
CA ALA A 62 0.53 -9.98 -4.62
C ALA A 62 -0.60 -9.36 -5.45
N THR A 63 -1.83 -9.45 -4.96
CA THR A 63 -3.02 -8.90 -5.64
C THR A 63 -3.27 -7.44 -5.28
N ASP A 64 -2.86 -7.04 -4.08
CA ASP A 64 -3.04 -5.69 -3.57
C ASP A 64 -1.70 -5.10 -3.12
N ALA A 65 -1.66 -3.78 -2.98
CA ALA A 65 -0.51 -3.07 -2.44
C ALA A 65 -0.97 -1.88 -1.58
N ILE A 66 -0.12 -1.51 -0.64
CA ILE A 66 -0.27 -0.31 0.18
C ILE A 66 0.80 0.67 -0.23
N VAL A 67 0.38 1.86 -0.65
CA VAL A 67 1.25 3.02 -0.86
C VAL A 67 1.12 3.93 0.36
N THR A 68 2.24 4.22 1.01
CA THR A 68 2.27 5.20 2.09
C THR A 68 2.77 6.54 1.56
N LEU A 69 1.95 7.56 1.75
CA LEU A 69 2.32 8.95 1.50
C LEU A 69 2.54 9.65 2.83
N ASN A 70 3.60 10.44 2.95
CA ASN A 70 3.91 11.21 4.15
C ASN A 70 4.10 12.69 3.81
N LYS A 71 3.67 13.52 4.74
CA LYS A 71 3.89 14.96 4.87
C LYS A 71 4.35 15.21 6.30
N GLU A 72 5.06 16.31 6.58
CA GLU A 72 5.62 16.56 7.94
C GLU A 72 4.60 16.38 9.08
N SER A 73 3.38 16.85 8.86
CA SER A 73 2.28 16.84 9.83
C SER A 73 1.15 15.87 9.49
N ALA A 74 1.30 15.02 8.47
CA ALA A 74 0.22 14.13 8.06
C ALA A 74 0.72 12.89 7.29
N ARG A 75 -0.09 11.84 7.27
CA ARG A 75 0.17 10.61 6.55
C ARG A 75 -1.08 10.19 5.79
N ALA A 76 -0.93 9.62 4.61
CA ALA A 76 -2.00 8.94 3.91
C ALA A 76 -1.60 7.49 3.60
N ILE A 77 -2.56 6.59 3.69
CA ILE A 77 -2.43 5.18 3.33
C ILE A 77 -3.39 4.94 2.17
N VAL A 78 -2.83 4.58 1.02
CA VAL A 78 -3.58 4.30 -0.20
C VAL A 78 -3.52 2.80 -0.45
N LYS A 79 -4.69 2.15 -0.53
CA LYS A 79 -4.80 0.76 -0.95
C LYS A 79 -5.02 0.71 -2.45
N VAL A 80 -4.17 -0.08 -3.11
CA VAL A 80 -4.17 -0.27 -4.55
C VAL A 80 -4.51 -1.72 -4.85
N ASP A 81 -5.53 -1.93 -5.68
CA ASP A 81 -5.82 -3.21 -6.32
C ASP A 81 -4.97 -3.29 -7.59
N VAL A 82 -3.95 -4.17 -7.53
CA VAL A 82 -2.96 -4.31 -8.60
C VAL A 82 -3.48 -5.15 -9.76
N GLU A 83 -4.51 -5.97 -9.51
CA GLU A 83 -5.15 -6.80 -10.54
C GLU A 83 -6.13 -5.98 -11.38
N ASN A 84 -6.95 -5.16 -10.72
CA ASN A 84 -7.94 -4.30 -11.39
C ASN A 84 -7.41 -2.89 -11.69
N ALA A 85 -6.13 -2.62 -11.42
CA ALA A 85 -5.44 -1.37 -11.71
C ALA A 85 -6.18 -0.12 -11.20
N LYS A 86 -6.62 -0.15 -9.93
CA LYS A 86 -7.36 0.97 -9.32
C LYS A 86 -7.02 1.17 -7.85
N VAL A 87 -7.24 2.38 -7.36
CA VAL A 87 -7.25 2.67 -5.92
C VAL A 87 -8.59 2.22 -5.34
N THR A 88 -8.56 1.55 -4.19
CA THR A 88 -9.77 1.01 -3.53
C THR A 88 -10.10 1.73 -2.23
N GLU A 89 -9.11 2.35 -1.59
CA GLU A 89 -9.30 3.06 -0.33
C GLU A 89 -8.17 4.06 -0.09
N ILE A 90 -8.51 5.22 0.45
CA ILE A 90 -7.54 6.22 0.92
C ILE A 90 -7.89 6.56 2.36
N VAL A 91 -6.92 6.41 3.27
CA VAL A 91 -7.07 6.75 4.69
C VAL A 91 -6.04 7.79 5.07
N THR A 92 -6.50 8.97 5.50
CA THR A 92 -5.65 10.08 5.93
C THR A 92 -5.54 10.17 7.45
N PHE A 93 -4.35 10.51 7.93
CA PHE A 93 -4.00 10.68 9.33
C PHE A 93 -3.36 12.06 9.52
N THR A 94 -3.85 12.82 10.49
CA THR A 94 -3.23 14.09 10.92
C THR A 94 -2.36 13.85 12.14
N LYS A 95 -1.13 14.36 12.12
CA LYS A 95 -0.18 14.26 13.23
C LYS A 95 -0.15 15.58 14.00
N THR A 96 -0.50 15.52 15.28
CA THR A 96 -0.31 16.62 16.23
C THR A 96 0.92 16.32 17.08
N THR A 97 1.88 17.26 17.11
CA THR A 97 3.07 17.17 17.96
C THR A 97 2.94 18.15 19.12
N ILE A 98 3.02 17.68 20.36
CA ILE A 98 3.01 18.51 21.57
C ILE A 98 4.39 18.40 22.22
N THR A 99 5.23 19.41 22.04
CA THR A 99 6.54 19.50 22.70
C THR A 99 6.36 19.77 24.19
N LYS A 100 7.07 19.02 25.03
CA LYS A 100 7.10 19.23 26.48
C LYS A 100 8.48 19.77 26.88
N PRO A 101 8.55 20.62 27.92
CA PRO A 101 9.81 21.12 28.47
C PRO A 101 10.64 20.00 29.09
#